data_AF-A0A961W5H9-F1
#
_entry.id   AF-A0A961W5H9-F1
#
_cell.length_a   1.000
_cell.length_b   1.000
_cell.length_c   1.000
_cell.angle_alpha   90.00
_cell.angle_beta   90.00
_cell.angle_gamma   90.00
#
_symmetry.space_group_name_H-M   'P 1'
#
loop_
_entity.id
_entity.type
_entity.pdbx_description
1 polymer ?
#
loop_
_entity_poly.entity_id
_entity_poly.type
_entity_poly.pdbx_seq_one_letter_code
_entity_poly.pdbx_strand_id
1 'polypeptide(L)' 'RELLTYMMEDPRNISTCTHLLFCAKNMERIGDHATNIAERAYYMQTGEQLTGDRPKLDTVLAEGEA' A
#
# COMPACT_ATOMS: atom_id res chain seq x y z
N ARG A 1 10.00 -5.58 7.28
CA ARG A 1 10.81 -6.75 7.70
C ARG A 1 10.87 -6.94 9.22
N GLU A 2 10.36 -5.99 10.01
CA GLU A 2 10.56 -5.96 11.46
C GLU A 2 9.66 -6.94 12.23
N LEU A 3 8.39 -7.13 11.83
CA LEU A 3 7.46 -8.02 12.56
C LEU A 3 7.91 -9.49 12.61
N LEU A 4 8.50 -10.00 11.52
CA LEU A 4 9.01 -11.39 11.51
C LEU A 4 10.21 -11.55 12.44
N THR A 5 11.07 -10.52 12.53
CA THR A 5 12.18 -10.50 13.49
C THR A 5 11.66 -10.56 14.92
N TYR A 6 10.66 -9.74 15.27
CA TYR A 6 10.04 -9.78 16.61
C TYR A 6 9.38 -11.12 16.97
N MET A 7 8.81 -11.82 15.97
CA MET A 7 8.27 -13.17 16.15
C MET A 7 9.37 -14.22 16.36
N MET A 8 10.51 -14.06 15.69
CA MET A 8 11.66 -14.97 15.82
C MET A 8 12.45 -14.75 17.12
N GLU A 9 12.49 -13.52 17.63
CA GLU A 9 13.12 -13.19 18.92
C GLU A 9 12.38 -13.80 20.11
N ASP A 10 11.04 -13.81 20.08
CA ASP A 10 10.21 -14.44 21.11
C ASP A 10 8.90 -14.98 20.51
N PRO A 11 8.67 -16.32 20.53
CA PRO A 11 7.44 -16.93 20.01
C PRO A 11 6.15 -16.40 20.64
N ARG A 12 6.19 -15.82 21.84
CA ARG A 12 5.01 -15.20 22.48
C ARG A 12 4.49 -14.00 21.70
N ASN A 13 5.33 -13.36 20.88
CA ASN A 13 4.95 -12.22 20.06
C ASN A 13 4.17 -12.59 18.80
N ILE A 14 4.07 -13.88 18.44
CA ILE A 14 3.44 -14.35 17.19
C ILE A 14 1.99 -13.88 17.09
N SER A 15 1.20 -14.02 18.15
CA SER A 15 -0.22 -13.63 18.12
C SER A 15 -0.39 -12.13 17.87
N THR A 16 0.28 -11.29 18.65
CA THR A 16 0.23 -9.82 18.50
C THR A 16 0.72 -9.38 17.12
N CYS A 17 1.87 -9.89 16.67
CA CYS A 17 2.41 -9.54 15.36
C CYS A 17 1.50 -10.01 14.22
N THR A 18 0.77 -11.12 14.39
CA THR A 18 -0.22 -11.59 13.41
C THR A 18 -1.41 -10.65 13.31
N HIS A 19 -1.91 -10.12 14.43
CA HIS A 19 -2.95 -9.08 14.41
C HIS A 19 -2.48 -7.82 13.67
N LEU A 20 -1.24 -7.38 13.89
CA LEU A 20 -0.66 -6.26 13.16
C LEU A 20 -0.53 -6.54 11.66
N LEU A 21 -0.15 -7.76 11.26
CA LEU A 21 -0.15 -8.16 9.84
C LEU A 21 -1.54 -8.10 9.22
N PHE A 22 -2.59 -8.51 9.95
CA PHE A 22 -3.96 -8.35 9.48
C PHE A 22 -4.35 -6.88 9.35
N CYS A 23 -3.99 -6.01 10.29
CA CYS A 23 -4.21 -4.57 10.17
C CYS A 23 -3.52 -4.00 8.92
N ALA A 24 -2.24 -4.31 8.72
CA ALA A 24 -1.48 -3.88 7.55
C ALA A 24 -2.11 -4.36 6.23
N LYS A 25 -2.54 -5.63 6.18
CA LYS A 25 -3.23 -6.19 5.01
C LYS A 25 -4.56 -5.47 4.72
N ASN A 26 -5.32 -5.11 5.75
CA ASN A 26 -6.55 -4.34 5.54
C ASN A 26 -6.25 -2.92 5.03
N MET A 27 -5.20 -2.28 5.52
CA MET A 27 -4.75 -0.98 5.02
C MET A 27 -4.33 -1.04 3.55
N GLU A 28 -3.61 -2.08 3.14
CA GLU A 28 -3.23 -2.31 1.74
C GLU A 28 -4.48 -2.42 0.84
N ARG A 29 -5.46 -3.24 1.23
CA ARG A 29 -6.73 -3.36 0.52
C ARG A 29 -7.50 -2.04 0.40
N ILE A 30 -7.49 -1.23 1.45
CA ILE A 30 -8.11 0.10 1.44
C ILE A 30 -7.41 0.99 0.40
N GLY A 31 -6.08 0.96 0.33
CA GLY A 31 -5.29 1.68 -0.67
C GLY A 31 -5.62 1.26 -2.10
N ASP A 32 -5.75 -0.05 -2.35
CA ASP A 32 -6.18 -0.57 -3.65
C ASP A 32 -7.58 -0.11 -4.01
N HIS A 33 -8.53 -0.13 -3.08
CA HIS A 33 -9.88 0.36 -3.32
C HIS A 33 -9.91 1.87 -3.60
N ALA A 34 -9.16 2.67 -2.84
CA ALA A 34 -9.03 4.10 -3.08
C ALA A 34 -8.50 4.39 -4.49
N THR A 35 -7.48 3.63 -4.92
CA THR A 35 -6.91 3.77 -6.27
C THR A 35 -7.94 3.42 -7.34
N ASN A 36 -8.63 2.29 -7.21
CA ASN A 36 -9.68 1.87 -8.14
C ASN A 36 -10.81 2.91 -8.24
N ILE A 37 -11.18 3.56 -7.14
CA ILE A 37 -12.19 4.64 -7.14
C ILE A 37 -11.67 5.86 -7.90
N ALA A 38 -10.42 6.27 -7.66
CA ALA A 38 -9.81 7.40 -8.35
C ALA A 38 -9.70 7.17 -9.87
N GLU A 39 -9.29 5.98 -10.29
CA GLU A 39 -9.22 5.59 -11.71
C GLU A 39 -10.60 5.63 -12.38
N ARG A 40 -11.64 5.14 -11.70
CA ARG A 40 -13.02 5.21 -12.21
C ARG A 40 -13.54 6.64 -12.29
N ALA A 41 -13.24 7.48 -11.30
CA ALA A 41 -13.61 8.89 -11.30
C ALA A 41 -12.93 9.64 -12.45
N TYR A 42 -11.65 9.36 -12.70
CA TYR A 42 -10.91 9.89 -13.84
C TYR A 42 -11.58 9.49 -15.16
N TYR A 43 -11.83 8.19 -15.37
CA TYR A 43 -12.49 7.69 -16.57
C TYR A 43 -13.87 8.32 -16.79
N MET A 44 -14.66 8.50 -15.72
CA MET A 44 -15.96 9.16 -15.80
C MET A 44 -15.87 10.61 -16.29
N GLN A 45 -14.78 11.32 -15.95
CA GLN A 45 -14.57 12.71 -16.32
C GLN A 45 -13.95 12.88 -17.72
N THR A 46 -13.01 12.03 -18.11
CA THR A 46 -12.22 12.18 -19.34
C THR A 46 -12.69 11.27 -20.47
N GLY A 47 -13.35 10.15 -20.16
CA GLY A 47 -13.63 9.07 -21.09
C GLY A 47 -12.42 8.21 -21.43
N GLU A 48 -11.26 8.48 -20.83
CA GLU A 48 -9.99 7.80 -21.09
C GLU A 48 -9.55 6.98 -19.89
N GLN A 49 -8.95 5.82 -20.14
CA GLN A 49 -8.37 5.02 -19.07
C GLN A 49 -7.03 5.61 -18.64
N LEU A 50 -6.80 5.71 -17.33
CA LEU A 50 -5.49 6.10 -16.82
C LEU A 50 -4.49 4.98 -17.17
N THR A 51 -3.58 5.26 -18.09
CA THR A 51 -2.58 4.31 -18.59
C THR A 51 -1.18 4.74 -18.17
N GLY A 52 -0.29 3.77 -17.93
CA GLY A 52 1.08 4.00 -17.50
C GLY A 52 1.41 3.36 -16.15
N ASP A 53 2.71 3.26 -15.86
CA ASP A 53 3.18 2.78 -14.57
C ASP A 53 2.86 3.80 -13.49
N ARG A 54 2.25 3.34 -12.40
CA ARG A 54 1.95 4.17 -11.25
C ARG A 54 3.27 4.60 -10.60
N PRO A 55 3.54 5.92 -10.44
CA PRO A 55 4.76 6.38 -9.81
C PRO A 55 4.82 5.82 -8.38
N LYS A 56 5.89 5.07 -8.10
CA LYS A 56 6.16 4.59 -6.75
C LYS A 56 6.58 5.77 -5.90
N LEU A 57 6.21 5.73 -4.62
CA LEU A 57 6.55 6.80 -3.67
C LEU A 57 8.04 7.14 -3.70
N ASP A 58 8.89 6.12 -3.79
CA ASP A 58 10.35 6.27 -3.85
C ASP A 58 10.82 7.03 -5.11
N THR A 59 10.07 6.96 -6.21
CA THR A 59 10.38 7.63 -7.48
C THR A 59 9.97 9.11 -7.45
N VAL A 60 8.79 9.43 -6.90
CA VAL A 60 8.31 10.82 -6.81
C VAL A 60 9.09 11.66 -5.80
N LEU A 61 9.61 11.05 -4.74
CA LEU A 61 10.48 11.75 -3.79
C LEU A 61 11.84 12.10 -4.41
N ALA A 62 12.39 11.24 -5.27
CA ALA A 62 13.66 11.49 -5.95
C ALA A 62 13.55 12.55 -7.05
N GLU A 63 12.40 12.66 -7.72
CA GLU A 63 12.15 13.67 -8.77
C GLU A 63 11.84 15.07 -8.19
N GLY A 64 11.36 15.16 -6.96
CA GLY A 64 11.03 16.42 -6.27
C GLY A 64 12.23 17.12 -5.60
N GLU A 65 13.41 16.50 -5.58
CA GLU A 65 14.66 17.05 -5.01
C GLU A 65 15.62 17.61 -6.09
N ALA A 66 15.20 17.64 -7.37
CA ALA A 66 15.99 18.14 -8.50
C ALA A 66 15.59 19.56 -8.97
#